data_AF-F8E8Y4-F1
#
_entry.id   AF-F8E8Y4-F1
#
_cell.length_a   1.000
_cell.length_b   1.000
_cell.length_c   1.000
_cell.angle_alpha   90.00
_cell.angle_beta   90.00
_cell.angle_gamma   90.00
#
_symmetry.space_group_name_H-M   'P 1'
#
loop_
_entity.id
_entity.type
_entity.pdbx_description
1 polymer ?
#
loop_
_entity_poly.entity_id
_entity_poly.type
_entity_poly.pdbx_seq_one_letter_code
_entity_poly.pdbx_strand_id
1 'polypeptide(L)'
;MNGFIANYLDKENKNYGLFFVANIFTHETEEGFPYQKLVLYNDRGKTVGYSFNESQNDKIYKYIRISGKKFKNGDSGVININIKNAEIVEPSIENIGKTLNLNTAEKKYLKEIHGFIDLIQDAELKTFMTNVFTDWRTLVSFTRIPASLKNHDSKRNGLIKHTLDVTKIADFLARNFSADIDVDLCIAGALIHDIGKTRVYRKDYKKGKYIYSKKANLLGHKYCGMKLIDKFLNEYCYLCENQHIMLSNIFLNQHSTDYDLGISHEAYIVKTADEMAARMNVILPSGEIRKYNKTLKKFIIDENLLLNSENNAVNQ
;
A
#
# COMPACT_ATOMS: atom_id res chain seq x y z
N MET A 1 -14.19 8.35 -21.90
CA MET A 1 -13.89 7.71 -20.60
C MET A 1 -13.94 6.20 -20.82
N ASN A 2 -13.12 5.72 -21.76
CA ASN A 2 -13.24 4.39 -22.37
C ASN A 2 -12.10 3.49 -21.89
N GLY A 3 -12.48 2.27 -21.51
CA GLY A 3 -11.71 1.04 -21.67
C GLY A 3 -10.44 0.90 -20.84
N PHE A 4 -10.46 0.01 -19.86
CA PHE A 4 -9.31 -0.85 -19.54
C PHE A 4 -9.82 -2.12 -18.83
N ILE A 5 -10.28 -3.09 -19.63
CA ILE A 5 -10.40 -4.49 -19.25
C ILE A 5 -9.17 -5.16 -19.88
N ALA A 6 -8.08 -5.25 -19.13
CA ALA A 6 -6.88 -5.94 -19.57
C ALA A 6 -6.95 -7.42 -19.13
N ASN A 7 -7.23 -8.28 -20.11
CA ASN A 7 -6.93 -9.71 -20.20
C ASN A 7 -7.14 -10.60 -18.95
N TYR A 8 -8.34 -11.19 -18.94
CA TYR A 8 -8.79 -12.24 -18.05
C TYR A 8 -8.21 -13.63 -18.45
N LEU A 9 -7.43 -14.18 -17.51
CA LEU A 9 -7.28 -15.57 -17.04
C LEU A 9 -6.83 -16.76 -17.92
N ASP A 10 -6.04 -17.57 -17.19
CA ASP A 10 -5.78 -19.01 -17.17
C ASP A 10 -6.63 -19.97 -18.02
N LYS A 11 -5.95 -21.01 -18.52
CA LYS A 11 -6.39 -21.95 -19.55
C LYS A 11 -7.28 -23.12 -19.08
N GLU A 12 -7.58 -23.29 -17.78
CA GLU A 12 -8.06 -24.59 -17.26
C GLU A 12 -9.46 -24.66 -16.62
N ASN A 13 -10.41 -23.76 -16.95
CA ASN A 13 -11.87 -23.98 -16.77
C ASN A 13 -12.41 -24.47 -15.39
N LYS A 14 -11.62 -24.42 -14.30
CA LYS A 14 -12.05 -24.62 -12.91
C LYS A 14 -11.84 -23.31 -12.14
N ASN A 15 -12.86 -22.45 -12.12
CA ASN A 15 -12.72 -21.06 -11.64
C ASN A 15 -12.91 -20.96 -10.12
N TYR A 16 -11.87 -21.28 -9.35
CA TYR A 16 -11.70 -20.70 -8.01
C TYR A 16 -10.89 -19.41 -8.15
N GLY A 17 -11.36 -18.31 -7.57
CA GLY A 17 -10.61 -17.06 -7.54
C GLY A 17 -10.74 -16.38 -6.19
N LEU A 18 -9.62 -15.82 -5.71
CA LEU A 18 -9.59 -15.03 -4.48
C LEU A 18 -9.79 -13.55 -4.85
N PHE A 19 -10.84 -12.95 -4.29
CA PHE A 19 -11.23 -11.57 -4.58
C PHE A 19 -11.41 -10.78 -3.30
N PHE A 20 -11.22 -9.47 -3.37
CA PHE A 20 -11.73 -8.56 -2.37
C PHE A 20 -13.12 -8.06 -2.76
N VAL A 21 -14.07 -8.08 -1.81
CA VAL A 21 -15.43 -7.54 -2.01
C VAL A 21 -15.46 -6.06 -1.64
N ALA A 22 -15.50 -5.19 -2.65
CA ALA A 22 -15.56 -3.74 -2.43
C ALA A 22 -16.94 -3.27 -1.98
N ASN A 23 -17.99 -3.77 -2.63
CA ASN A 23 -19.38 -3.42 -2.37
C ASN A 23 -20.27 -4.64 -2.65
N ILE A 24 -21.42 -4.69 -1.96
CA ILE A 24 -22.52 -5.62 -2.22
C ILE A 24 -23.77 -4.76 -2.42
N PHE A 25 -24.53 -5.03 -3.48
CA PHE A 25 -25.82 -4.40 -3.74
C PHE A 25 -26.88 -5.50 -3.81
N THR A 26 -28.00 -5.30 -3.15
CA THR A 26 -29.16 -6.19 -3.26
C THR A 26 -30.12 -5.63 -4.32
N HIS A 27 -30.58 -6.49 -5.20
CA HIS A 27 -31.49 -6.16 -6.29
C HIS A 27 -32.54 -7.26 -6.44
N GLU A 28 -33.57 -7.00 -7.25
CA GLU A 28 -34.56 -7.98 -7.66
C GLU A 28 -34.52 -8.15 -9.18
N THR A 29 -34.81 -9.37 -9.67
CA THR A 29 -35.03 -9.62 -11.09
C THR A 29 -36.36 -9.05 -11.55
N GLU A 30 -36.62 -9.02 -12.87
CA GLU A 30 -37.93 -8.62 -13.41
C GLU A 30 -39.08 -9.50 -12.91
N GLU A 31 -38.78 -10.74 -12.54
CA GLU A 31 -39.72 -11.71 -11.95
C GLU A 31 -39.84 -11.58 -10.42
N GLY A 32 -39.14 -10.62 -9.80
CA GLY A 32 -39.19 -10.35 -8.35
C GLY A 32 -38.26 -11.22 -7.50
N PHE A 33 -37.36 -12.01 -8.09
CA PHE A 33 -36.42 -12.83 -7.32
C PHE A 33 -35.23 -12.00 -6.82
N PRO A 34 -34.88 -12.04 -5.53
CA PRO A 34 -33.76 -11.29 -5.01
C PRO A 34 -32.41 -11.86 -5.51
N TYR A 35 -31.44 -10.98 -5.75
CA TYR A 35 -30.07 -11.34 -6.02
C TYR A 35 -29.09 -10.28 -5.50
N GLN A 36 -27.85 -10.71 -5.25
CA GLN A 36 -26.77 -9.81 -4.85
C GLN A 36 -25.80 -9.56 -6.00
N LYS A 37 -25.45 -8.30 -6.21
CA LYS A 37 -24.40 -7.84 -7.12
C LYS A 37 -23.17 -7.43 -6.31
N LEU A 38 -22.11 -8.20 -6.41
CA LEU A 38 -20.84 -7.98 -5.73
C LEU A 38 -19.86 -7.27 -6.66
N VAL A 39 -19.24 -6.19 -6.18
CA VAL A 39 -18.11 -5.56 -6.85
C VAL A 39 -16.82 -6.20 -6.34
N LEU A 40 -16.14 -6.92 -7.23
CA LEU A 40 -14.99 -7.76 -6.87
C LEU A 40 -13.70 -7.18 -7.45
N TYR A 41 -12.63 -7.26 -6.67
CA TYR A 41 -11.29 -6.83 -7.07
C TYR A 41 -10.26 -7.93 -6.89
N ASN A 42 -9.32 -8.01 -7.84
CA ASN A 42 -8.09 -8.78 -7.73
C ASN A 42 -6.92 -8.01 -8.37
N ASP A 43 -5.79 -8.68 -8.55
CA ASP A 43 -4.56 -8.15 -9.14
C ASP A 43 -4.73 -7.61 -10.57
N ARG A 44 -5.76 -8.09 -11.29
CA ARG A 44 -6.08 -7.74 -12.68
C ARG A 44 -7.16 -6.67 -12.79
N GLY A 45 -7.79 -6.28 -11.69
CA GLY A 45 -8.73 -5.17 -11.62
C GLY A 45 -10.11 -5.56 -11.12
N LYS A 46 -11.12 -4.83 -11.61
CA LYS A 46 -12.51 -4.92 -11.15
C LYS A 46 -13.32 -5.90 -12.01
N THR A 47 -14.20 -6.67 -11.38
CA THR A 47 -15.31 -7.41 -12.03
C THR A 47 -16.56 -7.35 -11.17
N VAL A 48 -17.65 -7.91 -11.69
CA VAL A 48 -18.93 -8.02 -11.02
C VAL A 48 -19.29 -9.49 -10.86
N GLY A 49 -19.59 -9.87 -9.63
CA GLY A 49 -20.17 -11.17 -9.29
C GLY A 49 -21.67 -11.04 -9.05
N TYR A 50 -22.45 -12.02 -9.47
CA TYR A 50 -23.87 -12.13 -9.20
C TYR A 50 -24.10 -13.38 -8.36
N SER A 51 -24.73 -13.25 -7.20
CA SER A 51 -25.12 -14.37 -6.32
C SER A 51 -26.64 -14.42 -6.22
N PHE A 52 -27.21 -15.58 -6.52
CA PHE A 52 -28.65 -15.86 -6.41
C PHE A 52 -28.98 -16.73 -5.20
N ASN A 53 -27.96 -17.12 -4.43
CA ASN A 53 -28.14 -17.83 -3.17
C ASN A 53 -28.19 -16.80 -2.03
N GLU A 54 -29.22 -16.87 -1.19
CA GLU A 54 -29.26 -16.14 0.07
C GLU A 54 -28.21 -16.73 1.02
N SER A 55 -27.08 -16.04 1.22
CA SER A 55 -26.22 -16.34 2.37
C SER A 55 -25.42 -15.12 2.84
N GLN A 56 -25.89 -14.58 3.97
CA GLN A 56 -25.16 -14.15 5.17
C GLN A 56 -23.88 -13.31 5.00
N ASN A 57 -24.05 -11.99 5.06
CA ASN A 57 -23.45 -11.08 6.06
C ASN A 57 -23.31 -9.68 5.46
N ASP A 58 -23.90 -8.68 6.11
CA ASP A 58 -23.83 -7.25 5.73
C ASP A 58 -22.44 -6.63 5.93
N LYS A 59 -21.42 -7.42 6.30
CA LYS A 59 -20.05 -6.93 6.48
C LYS A 59 -19.33 -6.90 5.13
N ILE A 60 -19.50 -5.77 4.45
CA ILE A 60 -18.67 -5.27 3.36
C ILE A 60 -17.21 -5.21 3.87
N TYR A 61 -16.22 -5.45 2.99
CA TYR A 61 -14.76 -5.51 3.26
C TYR A 61 -14.17 -6.88 3.67
N LYS A 62 -14.40 -7.94 2.88
CA LYS A 62 -13.78 -9.26 3.11
C LYS A 62 -13.09 -9.79 1.87
N TYR A 63 -12.01 -10.55 2.08
CA TYR A 63 -11.51 -11.44 1.04
C TYR A 63 -12.45 -12.62 0.94
N ILE A 64 -12.82 -12.99 -0.29
CA ILE A 64 -13.65 -14.16 -0.54
C ILE A 64 -12.98 -15.05 -1.58
N ARG A 65 -13.09 -16.35 -1.36
CA ARG A 65 -12.82 -17.35 -2.39
C ARG A 65 -14.15 -17.69 -3.05
N ILE A 66 -14.28 -17.38 -4.33
CA ILE A 66 -15.49 -17.70 -5.09
C ILE A 66 -15.27 -18.88 -6.01
N SER A 67 -16.32 -19.67 -6.19
CA SER A 67 -16.47 -20.60 -7.30
C SER A 67 -17.67 -20.19 -8.15
N GLY A 68 -17.52 -20.26 -9.47
CA GLY A 68 -18.58 -19.78 -10.35
C GLY A 68 -18.29 -19.94 -11.84
N LYS A 69 -19.27 -19.57 -12.66
CA LYS A 69 -19.15 -19.56 -14.12
C LYS A 69 -19.00 -18.13 -14.60
N LYS A 70 -17.98 -17.90 -15.43
CA LYS A 70 -17.79 -16.62 -16.12
C LYS A 70 -18.84 -16.47 -17.21
N PHE A 71 -19.33 -15.26 -17.41
CA PHE A 71 -20.19 -14.90 -18.55
C PHE A 71 -19.88 -13.48 -19.00
N LYS A 72 -20.25 -13.14 -20.23
CA LYS A 72 -20.11 -11.78 -20.77
C LYS A 72 -21.49 -11.16 -20.90
N ASN A 73 -21.64 -9.88 -20.50
CA ASN A 73 -22.86 -9.13 -20.77
C ASN A 73 -22.74 -8.34 -22.07
N GLY A 74 -23.51 -8.74 -23.08
CA GLY A 74 -23.56 -8.11 -24.40
C GLY A 74 -22.20 -8.00 -25.10
N ASP A 75 -22.13 -7.14 -26.12
CA ASP A 75 -20.92 -6.91 -26.93
C ASP A 75 -19.82 -6.12 -26.22
N SER A 76 -20.09 -5.62 -25.00
CA SER A 76 -19.15 -4.82 -24.20
C SER A 76 -17.89 -5.58 -23.77
N GLY A 77 -17.90 -6.91 -23.86
CA GLY A 77 -16.77 -7.77 -23.49
C GLY A 77 -16.48 -7.84 -21.98
N VAL A 78 -17.31 -7.21 -21.13
CA VAL A 78 -17.14 -7.23 -19.67
C VAL A 78 -17.45 -8.62 -19.14
N ILE A 79 -16.44 -9.25 -18.53
CA ILE A 79 -16.58 -10.56 -17.90
C ILE A 79 -17.13 -10.39 -16.49
N ASN A 80 -18.28 -11.01 -16.26
CA ASN A 80 -18.94 -11.14 -14.98
C ASN A 80 -18.86 -12.59 -14.49
N ILE A 81 -19.21 -12.81 -13.22
CA ILE A 81 -19.16 -14.12 -12.59
C ILE A 81 -20.53 -14.45 -12.01
N ASN A 82 -21.13 -15.55 -12.45
CA ASN A 82 -22.26 -16.15 -11.74
C ASN A 82 -21.68 -16.98 -10.59
N ILE A 83 -21.81 -16.46 -9.37
CA ILE A 83 -21.25 -17.03 -8.14
C ILE A 83 -22.11 -18.20 -7.72
N LYS A 84 -21.51 -19.39 -7.68
CA LYS A 84 -22.13 -20.60 -7.13
C LYS A 84 -21.92 -20.70 -5.62
N ASN A 85 -20.68 -20.47 -5.17
CA ASN A 85 -20.31 -20.43 -3.76
C ASN A 85 -19.33 -19.29 -3.51
N ALA A 86 -19.42 -18.67 -2.33
CA ALA A 86 -18.46 -17.71 -1.82
C ALA A 86 -18.09 -18.09 -0.38
N GLU A 87 -16.80 -18.25 -0.12
CA GLU A 87 -16.25 -18.53 1.21
C GLU A 87 -15.51 -17.28 1.69
N ILE A 88 -15.81 -16.82 2.90
CA ILE A 88 -15.03 -15.75 3.54
C ILE A 88 -13.66 -16.29 3.88
N VAL A 89 -12.64 -15.53 3.50
CA VAL A 89 -11.25 -15.83 3.79
C VAL A 89 -10.70 -14.70 4.66
N GLU A 90 -10.12 -15.06 5.80
CA GLU A 90 -9.47 -14.08 6.66
C GLU A 90 -8.30 -13.39 5.92
N PRO A 91 -8.14 -12.07 6.09
CA PRO A 91 -7.02 -11.35 5.52
C PRO A 91 -5.72 -11.89 6.11
N SER A 92 -4.88 -12.46 5.24
CA SER A 92 -3.52 -12.88 5.58
C SER A 92 -2.57 -12.36 4.52
N ILE A 93 -1.28 -12.20 4.85
CA ILE A 93 -0.25 -11.75 3.91
C ILE A 93 -0.19 -12.67 2.69
N GLU A 94 -0.41 -13.98 2.89
CA GLU A 94 -0.46 -14.95 1.80
C GLU A 94 -1.68 -14.71 0.90
N ASN A 95 -2.86 -14.54 1.50
CA ASN A 95 -4.10 -14.31 0.77
C ASN A 95 -4.04 -12.98 0.01
N ILE A 96 -3.60 -11.91 0.66
CA ILE A 96 -3.34 -10.60 0.05
C ILE A 96 -2.33 -10.75 -1.10
N GLY A 97 -1.21 -11.44 -0.86
CA GLY A 97 -0.16 -11.67 -1.84
C GLY A 97 -0.63 -12.43 -3.07
N LYS A 98 -1.54 -13.40 -2.90
CA LYS A 98 -2.21 -14.13 -3.99
C LYS A 98 -3.23 -13.26 -4.71
N THR A 99 -4.15 -12.61 -3.99
CA THR A 99 -5.18 -11.72 -4.57
C THR A 99 -4.55 -10.59 -5.37
N LEU A 100 -3.46 -10.02 -4.88
CA LEU A 100 -2.75 -8.90 -5.52
C LEU A 100 -1.61 -9.36 -6.42
N ASN A 101 -1.39 -10.68 -6.60
CA ASN A 101 -0.32 -11.23 -7.43
C ASN A 101 1.03 -10.51 -7.22
N LEU A 102 1.40 -10.41 -5.93
CA LEU A 102 2.62 -9.74 -5.52
C LEU A 102 3.85 -10.55 -5.94
N ASN A 103 4.87 -9.87 -6.43
CA ASN A 103 6.16 -10.48 -6.72
C ASN A 103 6.91 -10.83 -5.41
N THR A 104 8.04 -11.54 -5.53
CA THR A 104 8.83 -11.99 -4.37
C THR A 104 9.27 -10.83 -3.47
N ALA A 105 9.70 -9.71 -4.04
CA ALA A 105 10.15 -8.55 -3.27
C ALA A 105 8.98 -7.85 -2.56
N GLU A 106 7.85 -7.65 -3.25
CA GLU A 106 6.62 -7.08 -2.68
C GLU A 106 6.09 -7.93 -1.51
N LYS A 107 6.09 -9.26 -1.65
CA LYS A 107 5.73 -10.19 -0.56
C LYS A 107 6.68 -10.10 0.62
N LYS A 108 7.99 -10.03 0.34
CA LYS A 108 9.02 -9.88 1.37
C LYS A 108 8.81 -8.60 2.17
N TYR A 109 8.69 -7.45 1.50
CA TYR A 109 8.51 -6.17 2.18
C TYR A 109 7.20 -6.11 2.95
N LEU A 110 6.11 -6.62 2.39
CA LEU A 110 4.83 -6.67 3.11
C LEU A 110 4.92 -7.54 4.37
N LYS A 111 5.64 -8.66 4.31
CA LYS A 111 5.91 -9.50 5.49
C LYS A 111 6.71 -8.77 6.55
N GLU A 112 7.75 -8.03 6.16
CA GLU A 112 8.55 -7.25 7.12
C GLU A 112 7.74 -6.09 7.73
N ILE A 113 6.92 -5.39 6.95
CA ILE A 113 6.00 -4.35 7.43
C ILE A 113 5.04 -4.92 8.50
N HIS A 114 4.40 -6.05 8.23
CA HIS A 114 3.54 -6.72 9.21
C HIS A 114 4.32 -7.19 10.45
N GLY A 115 5.58 -7.61 10.27
CA GLY A 115 6.47 -7.89 11.40
C GLY A 115 6.71 -6.67 12.31
N PHE A 116 6.80 -5.46 11.76
CA PHE A 116 6.86 -4.23 12.58
C PHE A 116 5.54 -3.91 13.26
N ILE A 117 4.41 -4.11 12.58
CA ILE A 117 3.08 -3.98 13.20
C ILE A 117 2.95 -4.94 14.39
N ASP A 118 3.54 -6.14 14.28
CA ASP A 118 3.50 -7.13 15.36
C ASP A 118 4.28 -6.71 16.62
N LEU A 119 5.27 -5.81 16.49
CA LEU A 119 6.04 -5.27 17.60
C LEU A 119 5.30 -4.22 18.42
N ILE A 120 4.26 -3.60 17.86
CA ILE A 120 3.44 -2.59 18.55
C ILE A 120 2.75 -3.28 19.75
N GLN A 121 2.96 -2.76 20.95
CA GLN A 121 2.39 -3.29 22.19
C GLN A 121 0.98 -2.74 22.45
N ASP A 122 0.73 -1.47 22.11
CA ASP A 122 -0.58 -0.87 22.22
C ASP A 122 -1.59 -1.56 21.29
N ALA A 123 -2.63 -2.17 21.88
CA ALA A 123 -3.57 -3.01 21.16
C ALA A 123 -4.46 -2.24 20.18
N GLU A 124 -4.84 -1.00 20.52
CA GLU A 124 -5.69 -0.15 19.67
C GLU A 124 -4.91 0.33 18.46
N LEU A 125 -3.68 0.81 18.69
CA LEU A 125 -2.76 1.23 17.65
C LEU A 125 -2.36 0.07 16.75
N LYS A 126 -2.04 -1.10 17.31
CA LYS A 126 -1.75 -2.31 16.52
C LYS A 126 -2.94 -2.69 15.64
N THR A 127 -4.15 -2.71 16.19
CA THR A 127 -5.37 -3.01 15.44
C THR A 127 -5.60 -2.00 14.31
N PHE A 128 -5.46 -0.70 14.60
CA PHE A 128 -5.55 0.36 13.60
C PHE A 128 -4.55 0.13 12.46
N MET A 129 -3.29 -0.13 12.79
CA MET A 129 -2.22 -0.39 11.82
C MET A 129 -2.47 -1.66 11.00
N THR A 130 -2.91 -2.75 11.63
CA THR A 130 -3.33 -3.97 10.92
C THR A 130 -4.44 -3.67 9.91
N ASN A 131 -5.44 -2.88 10.26
CA ASN A 131 -6.54 -2.52 9.35
C ASN A 131 -6.05 -1.67 8.17
N VAL A 132 -5.19 -0.69 8.42
CA VAL A 132 -4.57 0.13 7.37
C VAL A 132 -3.78 -0.74 6.38
N PHE A 133 -2.99 -1.69 6.89
CA PHE A 133 -2.13 -2.58 6.09
C PHE A 133 -2.77 -3.92 5.72
N THR A 134 -4.09 -4.02 5.79
CA THR A 134 -4.90 -5.12 5.22
C THR A 134 -5.98 -4.61 4.26
N ASP A 135 -6.27 -3.30 4.22
CA ASP A 135 -7.16 -2.71 3.23
C ASP A 135 -6.56 -2.78 1.82
N TRP A 136 -7.24 -3.54 0.96
CA TRP A 136 -6.83 -3.75 -0.43
C TRP A 136 -6.68 -2.44 -1.23
N ARG A 137 -7.53 -1.41 -0.99
CA ARG A 137 -7.52 -0.15 -1.77
C ARG A 137 -6.19 0.55 -1.59
N THR A 138 -5.68 0.48 -0.38
CA THR A 138 -4.42 1.09 0.03
C THR A 138 -3.25 0.19 -0.38
N LEU A 139 -3.32 -1.11 -0.10
CA LEU A 139 -2.23 -2.07 -0.38
C LEU A 139 -1.87 -2.22 -1.85
N VAL A 140 -2.86 -2.20 -2.77
CA VAL A 140 -2.59 -2.31 -4.23
C VAL A 140 -1.65 -1.21 -4.69
N SER A 141 -1.91 0.02 -4.24
CA SER A 141 -1.11 1.18 -4.59
C SER A 141 0.21 1.15 -3.80
N PHE A 142 0.12 0.98 -2.48
CA PHE A 142 1.27 1.01 -1.58
C PHE A 142 2.40 0.06 -1.97
N THR A 143 2.07 -1.15 -2.41
CA THR A 143 3.05 -2.17 -2.81
C THR A 143 3.69 -1.94 -4.19
N ARG A 144 3.11 -1.09 -5.05
CA ARG A 144 3.44 -1.04 -6.49
C ARG A 144 3.84 0.33 -7.03
N ILE A 145 3.62 1.39 -6.26
CA ILE A 145 3.98 2.75 -6.68
C ILE A 145 5.38 3.13 -6.24
N PRO A 146 6.07 4.00 -6.99
CA PRO A 146 7.33 4.56 -6.57
C PRO A 146 7.19 5.39 -5.28
N ALA A 147 8.29 5.55 -4.54
CA ALA A 147 8.31 6.47 -3.40
C ALA A 147 8.43 7.93 -3.88
N SER A 148 9.03 8.18 -5.04
CA SER A 148 9.12 9.51 -5.64
C SER A 148 9.01 9.44 -7.16
N LEU A 149 8.37 10.43 -7.77
CA LEU A 149 8.28 10.52 -9.24
C LEU A 149 9.51 11.15 -9.90
N LYS A 150 10.36 11.83 -9.13
CA LYS A 150 11.51 12.59 -9.65
C LYS A 150 12.87 12.08 -9.14
N ASN A 151 12.87 11.29 -8.06
CA ASN A 151 14.10 10.85 -7.40
C ASN A 151 14.34 9.34 -7.63
N HIS A 152 15.47 8.85 -7.11
CA HIS A 152 16.03 7.49 -7.28
C HIS A 152 15.10 6.32 -6.88
N ASP A 153 14.06 6.54 -6.07
CA ASP A 153 13.04 5.54 -5.72
C ASP A 153 11.83 5.54 -6.69
N SER A 154 12.09 5.76 -7.98
CA SER A 154 11.11 5.74 -9.07
C SER A 154 10.71 4.32 -9.52
N LYS A 155 11.33 3.29 -8.93
CA LYS A 155 11.09 1.88 -9.25
C LYS A 155 9.78 1.39 -8.66
N ARG A 156 9.27 0.30 -9.25
CA ARG A 156 7.95 -0.29 -8.95
C ARG A 156 7.61 -0.31 -7.46
N ASN A 157 8.09 -1.20 -6.65
CA ASN A 157 7.79 -1.30 -5.21
C ASN A 157 8.51 -0.26 -4.32
N GLY A 158 8.75 0.95 -4.84
CA GLY A 158 9.55 1.98 -4.18
C GLY A 158 8.95 2.44 -2.86
N LEU A 159 7.66 2.74 -2.83
CA LEU A 159 7.01 3.29 -1.63
C LEU A 159 7.08 2.32 -0.44
N ILE A 160 6.75 1.04 -0.65
CA ILE A 160 6.82 0.04 0.41
C ILE A 160 8.25 -0.22 0.89
N LYS A 161 9.24 -0.23 -0.01
CA LYS A 161 10.66 -0.36 0.36
C LYS A 161 11.09 0.84 1.21
N HIS A 162 10.84 2.06 0.73
CA HIS A 162 11.18 3.29 1.44
C HIS A 162 10.56 3.32 2.83
N THR A 163 9.25 3.05 2.92
CA THR A 163 8.54 2.98 4.20
C THR A 163 9.17 1.98 5.16
N LEU A 164 9.57 0.80 4.67
CA LEU A 164 10.25 -0.21 5.47
C LEU A 164 11.63 0.27 5.96
N ASP A 165 12.40 0.94 5.11
CA ASP A 165 13.71 1.50 5.48
C ASP A 165 13.56 2.60 6.55
N VAL A 166 12.58 3.50 6.39
CA VAL A 166 12.23 4.53 7.39
C VAL A 166 11.82 3.89 8.70
N THR A 167 10.97 2.86 8.67
CA THR A 167 10.49 2.17 9.88
C THR A 167 11.64 1.50 10.63
N LYS A 168 12.59 0.87 9.92
CA LYS A 168 13.79 0.28 10.52
C LYS A 168 14.65 1.31 11.23
N ILE A 169 14.87 2.46 10.59
CA ILE A 169 15.68 3.53 11.18
C ILE A 169 14.94 4.17 12.37
N ALA A 170 13.65 4.44 12.24
CA ALA A 170 12.84 5.03 13.31
C ALA A 170 12.78 4.12 14.55
N ASP A 171 12.55 2.82 14.38
CA ASP A 171 12.58 1.83 15.45
C ASP A 171 13.96 1.80 16.15
N PHE A 172 15.04 1.78 15.36
CA PHE A 172 16.40 1.83 15.90
C PHE A 172 16.65 3.10 16.73
N LEU A 173 16.29 4.28 16.20
CA LEU A 173 16.47 5.56 16.90
C LEU A 173 15.62 5.60 18.19
N ALA A 174 14.35 5.23 18.10
CA ALA A 174 13.42 5.27 19.23
C ALA A 174 13.91 4.42 20.41
N ARG A 175 14.46 3.23 20.13
CA ARG A 175 14.97 2.32 21.16
C ARG A 175 16.31 2.73 21.79
N ASN A 176 17.08 3.61 21.16
CA ASN A 176 18.46 3.90 21.58
C ASN A 176 18.68 5.32 22.14
N PHE A 177 17.79 6.27 21.87
CA PHE A 177 18.05 7.68 22.22
C PHE A 177 17.49 8.13 23.58
N SER A 178 16.31 7.68 23.99
CA SER A 178 15.72 8.08 25.29
C SER A 178 14.68 7.08 25.77
N ALA A 179 14.52 6.97 27.09
CA ALA A 179 13.51 6.12 27.73
C ALA A 179 12.08 6.69 27.61
N ASP A 180 11.93 7.99 27.34
CA ASP A 180 10.63 8.68 27.27
C ASP A 180 10.03 8.72 25.84
N ILE A 181 10.64 8.02 24.88
CA ILE A 181 10.13 7.96 23.51
C ILE A 181 9.10 6.84 23.39
N ASP A 182 7.93 7.15 22.83
CA ASP A 182 6.96 6.13 22.48
C ASP A 182 7.37 5.40 21.19
N VAL A 183 7.95 4.21 21.37
CA VAL A 183 8.42 3.35 20.28
C VAL A 183 7.26 2.91 19.38
N ASP A 184 6.08 2.65 19.94
CA ASP A 184 4.92 2.19 19.20
C ASP A 184 4.42 3.28 18.25
N LEU A 185 4.37 4.53 18.72
CA LEU A 185 4.06 5.70 17.88
C LEU A 185 5.12 5.97 16.82
N CYS A 186 6.41 5.80 17.13
CA CYS A 186 7.47 5.90 16.12
C CYS A 186 7.30 4.88 15.00
N ILE A 187 7.05 3.60 15.34
CA ILE A 187 6.82 2.54 14.34
C ILE A 187 5.56 2.86 13.53
N ALA A 188 4.44 3.14 14.19
CA ALA A 188 3.17 3.40 13.52
C ALA A 188 3.25 4.64 12.59
N GLY A 189 3.82 5.73 13.09
CA GLY A 189 4.05 6.96 12.33
C GLY A 189 4.96 6.76 11.13
N ALA A 190 6.07 6.04 11.29
CA ALA A 190 6.98 5.71 10.19
C ALA A 190 6.30 4.86 9.11
N LEU A 191 5.47 3.89 9.50
CA LEU A 191 4.73 3.05 8.57
C LEU A 191 3.74 3.85 7.72
N ILE A 192 3.05 4.85 8.29
CA ILE A 192 2.04 5.62 7.56
C ILE A 192 2.55 6.91 6.92
N HIS A 193 3.77 7.38 7.23
CA HIS A 193 4.23 8.74 6.87
C HIS A 193 3.91 9.10 5.40
N ASP A 194 4.30 8.27 4.43
CA ASP A 194 4.08 8.56 3.02
C ASP A 194 2.88 7.82 2.41
N ILE A 195 1.98 7.26 3.23
CA ILE A 195 0.81 6.49 2.76
C ILE A 195 -0.11 7.32 1.85
N GLY A 196 -0.11 8.65 2.02
CA GLY A 196 -0.86 9.57 1.16
C GLY A 196 -0.47 9.49 -0.32
N LYS A 197 0.76 9.06 -0.64
CA LYS A 197 1.22 8.87 -2.03
C LYS A 197 0.34 7.87 -2.80
N THR A 198 -0.26 6.92 -2.09
CA THR A 198 -1.21 5.95 -2.65
C THR A 198 -2.45 6.58 -3.29
N ARG A 199 -2.80 7.81 -2.87
CA ARG A 199 -3.97 8.57 -3.34
C ARG A 199 -3.63 9.64 -4.35
N VAL A 200 -2.35 10.00 -4.49
CA VAL A 200 -1.94 11.10 -5.38
C VAL A 200 -1.28 10.63 -6.66
N TYR A 201 -0.63 9.46 -6.66
CA TYR A 201 -0.02 8.91 -7.85
C TYR A 201 -1.02 8.08 -8.66
N ARG A 202 -0.90 8.15 -9.99
CA ARG A 202 -1.61 7.30 -10.94
C ARG A 202 -0.69 6.90 -12.08
N LYS A 203 -0.90 5.72 -12.64
CA LYS A 203 -0.17 5.28 -13.83
C LYS A 203 -0.73 5.96 -15.07
N ASP A 204 0.13 6.62 -15.85
CA ASP A 204 -0.19 7.07 -17.20
C ASP A 204 0.17 5.93 -18.17
N TYR A 205 -0.84 5.19 -18.61
CA TYR A 205 -0.65 4.05 -19.51
C TYR A 205 -0.12 4.46 -20.89
N LYS A 206 -0.35 5.70 -21.34
CA LYS A 206 0.19 6.18 -22.61
C LYS A 206 1.69 6.44 -22.51
N LYS A 207 2.13 6.93 -21.35
CA LYS A 207 3.54 7.29 -21.11
C LYS A 207 4.34 6.22 -20.38
N GLY A 208 3.73 5.11 -19.99
CA GLY A 208 4.38 4.03 -19.24
C GLY A 208 4.75 4.36 -17.78
N LYS A 209 4.63 5.61 -17.35
CA LYS A 209 5.15 6.12 -16.06
C LYS A 209 4.06 6.56 -15.08
N TYR A 210 4.42 6.70 -13.81
CA TYR A 210 3.54 7.31 -12.81
C TYR A 210 3.56 8.85 -12.90
N ILE A 211 2.40 9.45 -12.70
CA ILE A 211 2.18 10.90 -12.68
C ILE A 211 1.29 11.26 -11.50
N TYR A 212 1.29 12.53 -11.10
CA TYR A 212 0.27 13.03 -10.19
C TYR A 212 -1.12 12.96 -10.82
N SER A 213 -2.12 12.63 -10.02
CA SER A 213 -3.52 12.82 -10.38
C SER A 213 -3.83 14.32 -10.43
N LYS A 214 -4.71 14.74 -11.35
CA LYS A 214 -4.97 16.17 -11.60
C LYS A 214 -5.39 16.92 -10.32
N LYS A 215 -6.29 16.32 -9.53
CA LYS A 215 -6.77 16.88 -8.26
C LYS A 215 -5.70 16.82 -7.18
N ALA A 216 -4.99 15.70 -7.05
CA ALA A 216 -4.04 15.50 -5.97
C ALA A 216 -2.70 16.22 -6.17
N ASN A 217 -2.37 16.62 -7.40
CA ASN A 217 -1.20 17.45 -7.67
C ASN A 217 -1.25 18.80 -6.93
N LEU A 218 -2.45 19.33 -6.73
CA LEU A 218 -2.66 20.61 -6.01
C LEU A 218 -2.81 20.41 -4.50
N LEU A 219 -3.34 19.27 -4.07
CA LEU A 219 -3.59 18.98 -2.65
C LEU A 219 -2.37 18.39 -1.93
N GLY A 220 -1.49 17.71 -2.66
CA GLY A 220 -0.33 17.03 -2.08
C GLY A 220 -0.68 15.74 -1.33
N HIS A 221 0.35 14.93 -1.06
CA HIS A 221 0.15 13.64 -0.40
C HIS A 221 -0.19 13.76 1.08
N LYS A 222 0.27 14.81 1.77
CA LYS A 222 -0.08 15.04 3.19
C LYS A 222 -1.60 15.19 3.37
N TYR A 223 -2.22 16.12 2.65
CA TYR A 223 -3.67 16.31 2.73
C TYR A 223 -4.44 15.01 2.39
N CYS A 224 -4.07 14.36 1.28
CA CYS A 224 -4.74 13.13 0.87
C CYS A 224 -4.50 11.95 1.82
N GLY A 225 -3.35 11.89 2.49
CA GLY A 225 -3.03 10.88 3.48
C GLY A 225 -3.75 11.12 4.81
N MET A 226 -3.86 12.37 5.27
CA MET A 226 -4.67 12.68 6.45
C MET A 226 -6.14 12.29 6.25
N LYS A 227 -6.71 12.63 5.08
CA LYS A 227 -8.06 12.16 4.71
C LYS A 227 -8.19 10.63 4.66
N LEU A 228 -7.11 9.92 4.38
CA LEU A 228 -7.10 8.46 4.41
C LEU A 228 -7.06 7.95 5.86
N ILE A 229 -6.22 8.53 6.71
CA ILE A 229 -6.11 8.22 8.14
C ILE A 229 -7.47 8.47 8.83
N ASP A 230 -8.07 9.64 8.63
CA ASP A 230 -9.41 9.99 9.13
C ASP A 230 -10.46 8.93 8.71
N LYS A 231 -10.38 8.44 7.47
CA LYS A 231 -11.30 7.41 6.98
C LYS A 231 -11.13 6.10 7.76
N PHE A 232 -9.90 5.68 8.00
CA PHE A 232 -9.63 4.45 8.75
C PHE A 232 -10.09 4.56 10.21
N LEU A 233 -9.88 5.71 10.83
CA LEU A 233 -10.36 5.99 12.19
C LEU A 233 -11.89 5.90 12.29
N ASN A 234 -12.60 6.44 11.31
CA ASN A 234 -14.06 6.35 11.27
C ASN A 234 -14.60 4.95 10.96
N GLU A 235 -13.85 4.12 10.23
CA GLU A 235 -14.33 2.83 9.73
C GLU A 235 -13.97 1.62 10.62
N TYR A 236 -12.80 1.59 11.25
CA TYR A 236 -12.26 0.33 11.81
C TYR A 236 -11.83 0.37 13.28
N CYS A 237 -11.51 1.54 13.84
CA CYS A 237 -11.13 1.65 15.26
C CYS A 237 -11.06 3.13 15.68
N TYR A 238 -11.55 3.45 16.87
CA TYR A 238 -11.25 4.72 17.52
C TYR A 238 -9.90 4.58 18.24
N LEU A 239 -8.89 5.32 17.79
CA LEU A 239 -7.76 5.64 18.66
C LEU A 239 -8.25 6.65 19.71
N CYS A 240 -7.63 6.63 20.89
CA CYS A 240 -7.84 7.72 21.83
C CYS A 240 -7.40 9.07 21.21
N GLU A 241 -7.98 10.17 21.69
CA GLU A 241 -7.71 11.50 21.14
C GLU A 241 -6.21 11.85 21.12
N ASN A 242 -5.49 11.48 22.18
CA ASN A 242 -4.04 11.72 22.27
C ASN A 242 -3.26 10.95 21.21
N GLN A 243 -3.53 9.66 20.99
CA GLN A 243 -2.88 8.88 19.94
C GLN A 243 -3.17 9.46 18.55
N HIS A 244 -4.40 9.90 18.30
CA HIS A 244 -4.75 10.53 17.04
C HIS A 244 -3.99 11.85 16.83
N ILE A 245 -3.91 12.71 17.85
CA ILE A 245 -3.14 13.96 17.80
C ILE A 245 -1.66 13.66 17.54
N MET A 246 -1.10 12.67 18.25
CA MET A 246 0.31 12.29 18.12
C MET A 246 0.66 11.72 16.75
N LEU A 247 -0.12 10.78 16.22
CA LEU A 247 0.07 10.27 14.87
C LEU A 247 -0.09 11.38 13.82
N SER A 248 -1.04 12.29 14.03
CA SER A 248 -1.21 13.44 13.14
C SER A 248 -0.02 14.38 13.19
N ASN A 249 0.55 14.63 14.39
CA ASN A 249 1.77 15.41 14.56
C ASN A 249 2.94 14.80 13.77
N ILE A 250 3.14 13.49 13.88
CA ILE A 250 4.18 12.76 13.13
C ILE A 250 3.95 12.90 11.63
N PHE A 251 2.74 12.56 11.16
CA PHE A 251 2.41 12.51 9.74
C PHE A 251 2.51 13.90 9.06
N LEU A 252 2.09 14.97 9.74
CA LEU A 252 2.14 16.32 9.16
C LEU A 252 3.57 16.87 9.11
N ASN A 253 4.43 16.49 10.05
CA ASN A 253 5.78 17.04 10.21
C ASN A 253 6.91 16.23 9.54
N GLN A 254 6.58 15.16 8.83
CA GLN A 254 7.57 14.24 8.25
C GLN A 254 8.55 14.83 7.20
N HIS A 255 8.23 15.96 6.55
CA HIS A 255 9.05 16.58 5.48
C HIS A 255 9.26 18.09 5.62
N SER A 256 8.37 18.78 6.32
CA SER A 256 8.39 20.24 6.45
C SER A 256 7.95 20.58 7.86
N THR A 257 8.74 21.41 8.53
CA THR A 257 8.48 21.86 9.89
C THR A 257 7.81 23.21 9.81
N ASP A 258 6.61 23.30 10.40
CA ASP A 258 6.05 24.58 10.82
C ASP A 258 6.67 24.92 12.17
N TYR A 259 7.53 25.94 12.22
CA TYR A 259 8.26 26.30 13.44
C TYR A 259 7.37 26.94 14.51
N ASP A 260 6.14 27.32 14.15
CA ASP A 260 5.15 27.88 15.09
C ASP A 260 4.38 26.78 15.84
N LEU A 261 4.59 25.50 15.49
CA LEU A 261 3.88 24.36 16.08
C LEU A 261 4.82 23.48 16.94
N GLY A 262 4.26 22.91 18.01
CA GLY A 262 4.94 21.88 18.80
C GLY A 262 5.14 20.61 17.97
N ILE A 263 6.37 20.12 17.90
CA ILE A 263 6.73 18.87 17.24
C ILE A 263 7.14 17.88 18.31
N SER A 264 6.54 16.69 18.30
CA SER A 264 6.87 15.66 19.27
C SER A 264 8.23 15.03 18.98
N HIS A 265 8.81 14.36 19.98
CA HIS A 265 10.06 13.61 19.80
C HIS A 265 9.91 12.52 18.73
N GLU A 266 8.77 11.83 18.71
CA GLU A 266 8.44 10.79 17.73
C GLU A 266 8.39 11.37 16.32
N ALA A 267 7.80 12.56 16.15
CA ALA A 267 7.74 13.24 14.87
C ALA A 267 9.13 13.62 14.36
N TYR A 268 10.01 14.12 15.25
CA TYR A 268 11.42 14.38 14.91
C TYR A 268 12.18 13.11 14.52
N ILE A 269 11.96 12.00 15.23
CA ILE A 269 12.59 10.71 14.94
C ILE A 269 12.17 10.22 13.56
N VAL A 270 10.87 10.21 13.26
CA VAL A 270 10.36 9.75 11.95
C VAL A 270 10.85 10.64 10.82
N LYS A 271 10.86 11.97 11.02
CA LYS A 271 11.43 12.91 10.05
C LYS A 271 12.92 12.64 9.79
N THR A 272 13.70 12.42 10.86
CA THR A 272 15.14 12.13 10.75
C THR A 272 15.38 10.79 10.04
N ALA A 273 14.56 9.78 10.35
CA ALA A 273 14.60 8.47 9.71
C ALA A 273 14.29 8.57 8.21
N ASP A 274 13.29 9.36 7.83
CA ASP A 274 12.94 9.60 6.43
C ASP A 274 14.06 10.29 5.64
N GLU A 275 14.60 11.38 6.20
CA GLU A 275 15.73 12.09 5.59
C GLU A 275 16.96 11.19 5.44
N MET A 276 17.25 10.36 6.45
CA MET A 276 18.35 9.42 6.42
C MET A 276 18.13 8.33 5.37
N ALA A 277 16.94 7.70 5.32
CA ALA A 277 16.61 6.69 4.33
C ALA A 277 16.75 7.23 2.90
N ALA A 278 16.21 8.42 2.65
CA ALA A 278 16.29 9.08 1.35
C ALA A 278 17.73 9.38 0.94
N ARG A 279 18.59 9.84 1.86
CA ARG A 279 20.02 10.07 1.60
C ARG A 279 20.76 8.76 1.35
N MET A 280 20.49 7.72 2.14
CA MET A 280 21.17 6.43 2.03
C MET A 280 20.83 5.71 0.73
N ASN A 281 19.61 5.83 0.22
CA ASN A 281 19.24 5.26 -1.08
C ASN A 281 19.95 5.95 -2.26
N VAL A 282 20.37 7.22 -2.12
CA VAL A 282 21.26 7.90 -3.10
C VAL A 282 22.69 7.37 -3.02
N ILE A 283 23.23 7.23 -1.80
CA ILE A 283 24.66 6.89 -1.59
C ILE A 283 24.91 5.40 -1.80
N LEU A 284 23.96 4.55 -1.40
CA LEU A 284 24.01 3.09 -1.48
C LEU A 284 22.81 2.56 -2.28
N PRO A 285 22.69 2.88 -3.59
CA PRO A 285 21.65 2.33 -4.43
C PRO A 285 21.70 0.79 -4.40
N SER A 286 20.53 0.17 -4.51
CA SER A 286 20.39 -1.29 -4.46
C SER A 286 21.13 -1.94 -5.65
N GLY A 287 22.34 -2.44 -5.42
CA GLY A 287 23.21 -3.10 -6.40
C GLY A 287 24.68 -3.12 -5.97
N GLU A 288 25.52 -3.94 -6.61
CA GLU A 288 26.97 -3.92 -6.41
C GLU A 288 27.58 -2.70 -7.09
N ILE A 289 27.74 -1.62 -6.33
CA ILE A 289 28.41 -0.37 -6.79
C ILE A 289 29.82 -0.23 -6.24
N ARG A 290 30.35 -1.28 -5.61
CA ARG A 290 31.65 -1.24 -4.98
C ARG A 290 32.65 -2.08 -5.73
N LYS A 291 33.78 -1.48 -6.10
CA LYS A 291 34.95 -2.20 -6.61
C LYS A 291 36.00 -2.35 -5.53
N TYR A 292 36.64 -3.50 -5.45
CA TYR A 292 37.74 -3.70 -4.51
C TYR A 292 38.96 -2.89 -4.99
N ASN A 293 39.34 -1.87 -4.21
CA ASN A 293 40.55 -1.11 -4.45
C ASN A 293 41.74 -1.86 -3.83
N LYS A 294 42.62 -2.38 -4.68
CA LYS A 294 43.80 -3.16 -4.26
C LYS A 294 44.77 -2.35 -3.40
N THR A 295 44.96 -1.06 -3.72
CA THR A 295 45.86 -0.15 -2.99
C THR A 295 45.37 0.13 -1.57
N LEU A 296 44.07 0.43 -1.44
CA LEU A 296 43.43 0.72 -0.16
C LEU A 296 43.01 -0.53 0.61
N LYS A 297 43.13 -1.72 -0.01
CA LYS A 297 42.67 -3.01 0.50
C LYS A 297 41.23 -2.97 1.02
N LYS A 298 40.36 -2.21 0.34
CA LYS A 298 38.95 -2.04 0.71
C LYS A 298 38.07 -1.83 -0.51
N PHE A 299 36.80 -2.16 -0.37
CA PHE A 299 35.78 -1.84 -1.35
C PHE A 299 35.52 -0.32 -1.36
N ILE A 300 35.72 0.31 -2.52
CA ILE A 300 35.39 1.71 -2.75
C ILE A 300 34.19 1.81 -3.68
N ILE A 301 33.48 2.93 -3.57
CA ILE A 301 32.42 3.29 -4.50
C ILE A 301 32.99 3.39 -5.92
N ASP A 302 32.32 2.76 -6.88
CA ASP A 302 32.62 2.92 -8.29
C ASP A 302 31.77 4.05 -8.89
N GLU A 303 32.37 5.23 -9.03
CA GLU A 303 31.70 6.44 -9.52
C GLU A 303 31.06 6.26 -10.90
N ASN A 304 31.63 5.38 -11.74
CA ASN A 304 31.06 5.03 -13.05
C ASN A 304 29.76 4.23 -12.94
N LEU A 305 29.61 3.41 -11.89
CA LEU A 305 28.38 2.67 -11.63
C LEU A 305 27.31 3.56 -10.98
N LEU A 306 27.70 4.56 -10.19
CA LEU A 306 26.76 5.57 -9.70
C LEU A 306 26.17 6.40 -10.83
N LEU A 307 27.01 6.99 -11.69
CA LEU A 307 26.56 7.84 -12.80
C LEU A 307 25.64 7.07 -13.77
N ASN A 308 25.91 5.78 -14.01
CA ASN A 308 25.05 4.93 -14.82
C ASN A 308 23.73 4.55 -14.14
N SER A 309 23.70 4.47 -12.80
CA SER A 309 22.45 4.28 -12.05
C SER A 309 21.59 5.54 -12.05
N GLU A 310 22.20 6.73 -12.05
CA GLU A 310 21.52 8.03 -12.19
C GLU A 310 20.96 8.22 -13.60
N ASN A 311 21.74 7.93 -14.64
CA ASN A 311 21.31 8.09 -16.04
C ASN A 311 20.24 7.08 -16.48
N ASN A 312 20.25 5.85 -15.96
CA ASN A 312 19.21 4.86 -16.24
C ASN A 312 17.88 5.15 -15.50
N ALA A 313 17.91 5.92 -14.40
CA ALA A 313 16.72 6.37 -13.68
C ALA A 313 15.97 7.52 -14.37
N VAL A 314 16.64 8.24 -15.30
CA VAL A 314 16.06 9.36 -16.07
C VAL A 314 15.42 8.89 -17.39
N ASN A 315 15.78 7.71 -17.90
CA ASN A 315 15.39 7.21 -19.22
C ASN A 315 14.40 6.01 -19.23
N GLN A 316 13.73 5.70 -18.12
CA GLN A 316 12.67 4.65 -18.04
C GLN A 316 11.38 5.18 -17.38
#